data_AF-A0A348V8J0-F1
#
_entry.id   AF-A0A348V8J0-F1
#
_cell.length_a   1.000
_cell.length_b   1.000
_cell.length_c   1.000
_cell.angle_alpha   90.00
_cell.angle_beta   90.00
_cell.angle_gamma   90.00
#
_symmetry.space_group_name_H-M   'P 1'
#
loop_
_entity.id
_entity.type
_entity.pdbx_description
1 polymer ?
#
loop_
_entity_poly.entity_id
_entity_poly.type
_entity_poly.pdbx_seq_one_letter_code
_entity_poly.pdbx_strand_id
1 'polypeptide(L)'
;MSDYSVLLLYSQDGDWEGLFVNGTLISEGHNIGDGDSKRFWLNIGAKYQITGDDLIIKELNDEDDGTLMDNGSFPPVLDMLNGEY
;
A
#
# COMPACT_ATOMS: atom_id res chain seq x y z
N MET A 1 -7.90 14.87 13.65
CA MET A 1 -7.89 13.79 12.66
C MET A 1 -6.74 14.08 11.74
N SER A 2 -5.86 13.11 11.56
CA SER A 2 -4.70 13.15 10.68
C SER A 2 -5.19 13.31 9.24
N ASP A 3 -4.70 14.28 8.48
CA ASP A 3 -5.10 14.50 7.06
C ASP A 3 -4.45 13.48 6.10
N TYR A 4 -4.00 12.33 6.61
CA TYR A 4 -3.22 11.38 5.84
C TYR A 4 -4.13 10.32 5.20
N SER A 5 -4.04 10.15 3.88
CA SER A 5 -4.63 8.99 3.22
C SER A 5 -3.64 7.83 3.31
N VAL A 6 -4.05 6.74 3.95
CA VAL A 6 -3.25 5.51 4.06
C VAL A 6 -3.97 4.44 3.29
N LEU A 7 -3.31 3.93 2.26
CA LEU A 7 -3.89 2.95 1.36
C LEU A 7 -2.95 1.76 1.26
N LEU A 8 -3.47 0.57 1.50
CA LEU A 8 -2.79 -0.68 1.28
C LEU A 8 -3.48 -1.39 0.12
N LEU A 9 -2.75 -1.51 -0.98
CA LEU A 9 -3.19 -2.21 -2.20
C LEU A 9 -2.63 -3.62 -2.22
N TYR A 10 -3.45 -4.55 -2.71
CA TYR A 10 -3.08 -5.94 -2.91
C TYR A 10 -3.27 -6.32 -4.37
N SER A 11 -2.34 -7.12 -4.90
CA SER A 11 -2.59 -7.86 -6.14
C SER A 11 -3.77 -8.81 -5.96
N GLN A 12 -4.43 -9.18 -7.04
CA GLN A 12 -5.63 -10.02 -7.01
C GLN A 12 -5.34 -11.45 -6.55
N ASP A 13 -4.10 -11.93 -6.72
CA ASP A 13 -3.64 -13.20 -6.14
C ASP A 13 -3.32 -13.10 -4.64
N GLY A 14 -3.27 -11.88 -4.10
CA GLY A 14 -2.93 -11.58 -2.71
C GLY A 14 -1.43 -11.74 -2.40
N ASP A 15 -0.61 -12.02 -3.42
CA ASP A 15 0.82 -12.30 -3.22
C ASP A 15 1.65 -11.02 -3.15
N TRP A 16 1.16 -9.86 -3.57
CA TRP A 16 1.91 -8.60 -3.56
C TRP A 16 1.12 -7.46 -2.93
N GLU A 17 1.81 -6.66 -2.12
CA GLU A 17 1.22 -5.56 -1.38
C GLU A 17 1.97 -4.25 -1.66
N GLY A 18 1.24 -3.14 -1.69
CA GLY A 18 1.78 -1.79 -1.85
C GLY A 18 1.17 -0.84 -0.83
N LEU A 19 1.98 -0.28 0.07
CA LEU A 19 1.58 0.68 1.09
C LEU A 19 1.86 2.11 0.64
N PHE A 20 0.79 2.87 0.47
CA PHE A 20 0.81 4.28 0.10
C PHE A 20 0.42 5.16 1.30
N VAL A 21 1.16 6.25 1.48
CA VAL A 21 0.83 7.31 2.44
C VAL A 21 0.83 8.64 1.69
N ASN A 22 -0.30 9.35 1.67
CA ASN A 22 -0.50 10.57 0.88
C ASN A 22 -0.15 10.37 -0.60
N GLY A 23 -0.59 9.25 -1.17
CA GLY A 23 -0.36 8.91 -2.58
C GLY A 23 1.09 8.53 -2.92
N THR A 24 2.01 8.45 -1.95
CA THR A 24 3.40 8.04 -2.20
C THR A 24 3.63 6.62 -1.70
N LEU A 25 4.26 5.77 -2.50
CA LEU A 25 4.64 4.41 -2.10
C LEU A 25 5.72 4.46 -1.03
N ILE A 26 5.45 3.88 0.13
CA ILE A 26 6.37 3.85 1.28
C ILE A 26 6.99 2.47 1.46
N SER A 27 6.27 1.41 1.10
CA SER A 27 6.74 0.03 1.18
C SER A 27 5.95 -0.83 0.19
N GLU A 28 6.61 -1.85 -0.34
CA GLU A 28 5.97 -2.89 -1.15
C GLU A 28 6.56 -4.27 -0.84
N GLY A 29 5.87 -5.33 -1.25
CA GLY A 29 6.39 -6.69 -1.25
C GLY A 29 5.33 -7.72 -0.90
N HIS A 30 5.75 -8.98 -0.74
CA HIS A 30 4.85 -10.11 -0.55
C HIS A 30 4.28 -10.29 0.85
N ASN A 31 4.86 -9.58 1.82
CA ASN A 31 4.51 -9.69 3.23
C ASN A 31 4.90 -8.38 3.91
N ILE A 32 4.26 -7.26 3.58
CA ILE A 32 4.52 -5.97 4.24
C ILE A 32 4.40 -6.16 5.76
N GLY A 33 5.54 -5.98 6.43
CA GLY A 33 5.68 -6.23 7.86
C GLY A 33 6.07 -7.67 8.23
N ASP A 34 6.51 -8.55 7.33
CA ASP A 34 6.91 -9.89 7.76
C ASP A 34 8.09 -9.88 8.74
N GLY A 35 8.15 -10.94 9.56
CA GLY A 35 9.09 -11.05 10.67
C GLY A 35 8.61 -10.31 11.92
N ASP A 36 8.60 -8.97 11.91
CA ASP A 36 8.17 -8.13 13.04
C ASP A 36 7.12 -7.08 12.62
N SER A 37 5.97 -7.57 12.15
CA SER A 37 4.86 -6.77 11.63
C SER A 37 4.39 -5.73 12.61
N LYS A 38 4.33 -6.10 13.90
CA LYS A 38 3.93 -5.19 14.97
C LYS A 38 4.86 -3.99 15.03
N ARG A 39 6.17 -4.20 14.99
CA ARG A 39 7.13 -3.10 15.03
C ARG A 39 7.12 -2.27 13.75
N PHE A 40 6.95 -2.91 12.59
CA PHE A 40 6.77 -2.20 11.33
C PHE A 40 5.58 -1.23 11.41
N TRP A 41 4.40 -1.74 11.77
CA TRP A 41 3.17 -0.93 11.86
C TRP A 41 3.25 0.12 12.97
N LEU A 42 3.92 -0.16 14.10
CA LEU A 42 4.18 0.85 15.13
C LEU A 42 5.09 1.99 14.62
N ASN A 43 6.13 1.66 13.85
CA ASN A 43 7.02 2.67 13.28
C ASN A 43 6.32 3.52 12.21
N ILE A 44 5.54 2.89 11.33
CA ILE A 44 4.74 3.57 10.30
C ILE A 44 3.69 4.47 10.97
N GLY A 45 2.94 3.93 11.94
CA GLY A 45 1.98 4.68 12.76
C GLY A 45 2.59 5.90 13.42
N ALA A 46 3.75 5.75 14.07
CA ALA A 46 4.44 6.86 14.71
C ALA A 46 5.01 7.88 13.71
N LYS A 47 5.59 7.43 12.58
CA LYS A 47 6.22 8.30 11.58
C LYS A 47 5.22 9.19 10.85
N TYR A 48 4.06 8.63 10.50
CA TYR A 48 3.04 9.31 9.70
C TYR A 48 1.81 9.71 10.50
N GLN A 49 1.83 9.51 11.83
CA GLN A 49 0.71 9.82 12.73
C GLN A 49 -0.59 9.10 12.32
N ILE A 50 -0.45 7.86 11.84
CA ILE A 50 -1.54 7.01 11.35
C ILE A 50 -2.19 6.28 12.53
N THR A 51 -3.51 6.28 12.56
CA THR A 51 -4.33 5.45 13.45
C THR A 51 -4.98 4.31 12.67
N GLY A 52 -5.51 3.31 13.38
CA GLY A 52 -6.15 2.17 12.73
C GLY A 52 -7.34 2.54 11.83
N ASP A 53 -8.00 3.67 12.11
CA ASP A 53 -9.15 4.15 11.34
C ASP A 53 -8.74 4.85 10.02
N ASP A 54 -7.47 5.20 9.86
CA ASP A 54 -6.96 5.89 8.67
C ASP A 54 -6.56 4.91 7.53
N LEU A 55 -6.48 3.61 7.82
CA LEU A 55 -6.04 2.57 6.88
C LEU A 55 -7.19 2.09 6.00
N ILE A 56 -7.09 2.37 4.70
CA ILE A 56 -7.95 1.82 3.65
C ILE A 56 -7.23 0.63 3.00
N ILE A 57 -7.95 -0.48 2.83
CA ILE A 57 -7.45 -1.68 2.15
C ILE A 57 -8.28 -1.88 0.89
N LYS A 58 -7.61 -2.03 -0.26
CA LYS A 58 -8.24 -2.29 -1.56
C LYS A 58 -7.45 -3.31 -2.37
N GLU A 59 -8.14 -3.96 -3.27
CA GLU A 59 -7.55 -4.83 -4.30
C GLU A 59 -7.35 -4.02 -5.60
N LEU A 60 -6.31 -4.36 -6.35
CA LEU A 60 -6.06 -3.78 -7.68
C LEU A 60 -7.13 -4.19 -8.69
N ASN A 61 -7.43 -3.29 -9.62
CA ASN A 61 -8.21 -3.64 -10.81
C ASN A 61 -7.35 -4.49 -11.79
N ASP A 62 -8.00 -5.09 -12.79
CA ASP A 62 -7.35 -6.00 -13.74
C ASP A 62 -6.19 -5.35 -14.52
N GLU A 63 -6.29 -4.05 -14.83
CA GLU A 63 -5.28 -3.33 -15.62
C GLU A 63 -4.02 -3.05 -14.81
N ASP A 64 -4.20 -2.56 -13.58
CA ASP A 64 -3.12 -2.23 -12.67
C ASP A 64 -2.46 -3.50 -12.10
N ASP A 65 -3.25 -4.56 -11.87
CA ASP A 65 -2.74 -5.88 -11.48
C ASP A 65 -1.88 -6.50 -12.59
N GLY A 66 -2.35 -6.46 -13.84
CA GLY A 66 -1.56 -6.88 -15.00
C GLY A 66 -0.27 -6.07 -15.15
N THR A 67 -0.34 -4.76 -14.93
CA THR A 67 0.83 -3.86 -14.97
C THR A 67 1.83 -4.17 -13.86
N LEU A 68 1.34 -4.47 -12.65
CA LEU A 68 2.17 -4.91 -11.52
C LEU A 68 2.85 -6.24 -11.82
N MET A 69 2.13 -7.21 -12.39
CA MET A 69 2.69 -8.51 -12.78
C MET A 69 3.79 -8.37 -13.85
N ASP A 70 3.61 -7.48 -14.82
CA ASP A 70 4.59 -7.24 -15.88
C ASP A 70 5.85 -6.50 -15.38
N ASN A 71 5.68 -5.53 -14.47
CA ASN A 71 6.77 -4.70 -13.96
C ASN A 71 7.44 -5.25 -12.69
N GLY A 72 6.76 -6.14 -11.96
CA GLY A 72 7.23 -6.69 -10.68
C GLY A 72 7.40 -5.66 -9.56
N SER A 73 6.69 -4.53 -9.63
CA SER A 73 6.72 -3.46 -8.61
C SER A 73 5.55 -2.49 -8.75
N PHE A 74 5.14 -1.91 -7.63
CA PHE A 74 4.19 -0.80 -7.59
C PHE A 74 4.85 0.49 -8.09
N PRO A 75 4.09 1.39 -8.74
CA PRO A 75 4.61 2.70 -9.08
C PRO A 75 4.90 3.53 -7.81
N PRO A 76 5.84 4.49 -7.89
CA PRO A 76 6.20 5.32 -6.74
C PRO A 76 5.08 6.26 -6.27
N VAL A 77 4.08 6.51 -7.12
CA VAL A 77 2.96 7.43 -6.85
C VAL A 77 1.64 6.78 -7.25
N LEU A 78 0.62 6.92 -6.41
CA LEU A 78 -0.70 6.31 -6.58
C LEU A 78 -1.39 6.77 -7.87
N ASP A 79 -1.24 8.05 -8.24
CA ASP A 79 -1.81 8.65 -9.45
C ASP A 79 -1.27 8.05 -10.76
N MET A 80 -0.26 7.18 -10.70
CA MET A 80 0.22 6.42 -11.86
C MET A 80 -0.58 5.15 -12.11
N LEU A 81 -1.44 4.74 -11.17
CA LEU A 81 -2.40 3.67 -11.36
C LEU A 81 -3.67 4.21 -12.01
N ASN A 82 -4.37 3.34 -12.74
CA ASN A 82 -5.56 3.72 -13.50
C ASN A 82 -6.85 3.63 -12.67
N GLY A 83 -6.85 2.89 -11.56
CA GLY A 83 -8.01 2.75 -10.68
C GLY A 83 -8.24 3.91 -9.71
N GLU A 84 -9.49 4.07 -9.27
CA GLU A 84 -9.88 5.03 -8.23
C GLU A 84 -9.72 4.39 -6.84
N TYR A 85 -8.50 4.47 -6.29
CA TYR A 85 -8.13 3.87 -5.01
C TYR A 85 -8.11 4.87 -3.84
#